data_AF-A0A973C149-F1
#
_entry.id   AF-A0A973C149-F1
#
_cell.length_a   1.000
_cell.length_b   1.000
_cell.length_c   1.000
_cell.angle_alpha   90.00
_cell.angle_beta   90.00
_cell.angle_gamma   90.00
#
_symmetry.space_group_name_H-M   'P 1'
#
loop_
_entity.id
_entity.type
_entity.pdbx_description
1 polymer ?
#
loop_
_entity_poly.entity_id
_entity_poly.type
_entity_poly.pdbx_seq_one_letter_code
_entity_poly.pdbx_strand_id
1 'polypeptide(L)'
;MLEDLSKSIRADLYERSSSPLLGAFLTSWLLWNWKVVLVIFSSMGVVEKISHIDAVIYSDFWLSLIFLIFGPLSTALLFLYLYPIPAKHVYRHFREQQKSLKEIKVEIEEETPLSKDEHNKLRRRLSEMESAFYEELARKDAEIERLRSLLESANKPISQRKKISDENISNPSAPSKSFPLSDTDQPVITEVILEEESYRLGKDFKKSEPGSVNVLKPRNDFNYQDRIRVTVKTSKPLLEGQFYDVFDGHSRIKLTDPEFELHKTDYEKKNAFVVVAQPNPSRKGKDMNVSNKVQFPY
;
A
#
# COMPACT_ATOMS: atom_id res chain seq x y z
N MET A 1 27.40 -24.96 -24.86
CA MET A 1 27.29 -26.44 -24.92
C MET A 1 27.24 -27.06 -23.52
N LEU A 2 28.36 -27.19 -22.77
CA LEU A 2 28.33 -27.72 -21.39
C LEU A 2 27.59 -26.80 -20.41
N GLU A 3 27.68 -25.48 -20.61
CA GLU A 3 26.94 -24.48 -19.83
C GLU A 3 25.43 -24.50 -20.14
N ASP A 4 25.05 -24.79 -21.38
CA ASP A 4 23.66 -24.92 -21.79
C ASP A 4 23.04 -26.24 -21.29
N LEU A 5 23.83 -27.32 -21.28
CA LEU A 5 23.48 -28.59 -20.64
C LEU A 5 23.35 -28.42 -19.11
N SER A 6 24.26 -27.69 -18.47
CA SER A 6 24.17 -27.38 -17.03
C SER A 6 22.94 -26.54 -16.71
N LYS A 7 22.59 -25.56 -17.56
CA LYS A 7 21.39 -24.73 -17.41
C LYS A 7 20.11 -25.52 -17.67
N SER A 8 20.06 -26.38 -18.69
CA SER A 8 18.89 -27.20 -18.98
C SER A 8 18.66 -28.28 -17.91
N ILE A 9 19.74 -28.94 -17.45
CA ILE A 9 19.70 -29.88 -16.32
C ILE A 9 19.23 -29.16 -15.06
N ARG A 10 19.74 -27.95 -14.78
CA ARG A 10 19.26 -27.16 -13.63
C ARG A 10 17.81 -26.73 -13.76
N ALA A 11 17.34 -26.35 -14.95
CA ALA A 11 15.95 -25.95 -15.17
C ALA A 11 14.98 -27.13 -15.03
N ASP A 12 15.31 -28.29 -15.62
CA ASP A 12 14.53 -29.53 -15.49
C ASP A 12 14.59 -30.09 -14.06
N LEU A 13 15.77 -30.03 -13.41
CA LEU A 13 15.85 -30.34 -11.99
C LEU A 13 15.09 -29.33 -11.17
N TYR A 14 15.01 -28.04 -11.49
CA TYR A 14 14.24 -27.06 -10.70
C TYR A 14 12.74 -27.33 -10.80
N GLU A 15 12.24 -27.62 -12.00
CA GLU A 15 10.84 -28.03 -12.20
C GLU A 15 10.53 -29.37 -11.51
N ARG A 16 11.44 -30.35 -11.52
CA ARG A 16 11.21 -31.69 -10.92
C ARG A 16 11.60 -31.80 -9.43
N SER A 17 12.54 -30.99 -8.96
CA SER A 17 12.92 -30.85 -7.53
C SER A 17 11.95 -29.98 -6.74
N SER A 18 11.03 -29.29 -7.44
CA SER A 18 9.82 -28.74 -6.82
C SER A 18 8.88 -29.83 -6.30
N SER A 19 9.07 -31.11 -6.69
CA SER A 19 8.36 -32.25 -6.10
C SER A 19 8.99 -32.64 -4.76
N PRO A 20 8.31 -32.42 -3.63
CA PRO A 20 8.84 -32.77 -2.31
C PRO A 20 9.15 -34.27 -2.16
N LEU A 21 8.48 -35.11 -2.95
CA LEU A 21 8.70 -36.55 -2.98
C LEU A 21 10.06 -36.92 -3.58
N LEU A 22 10.49 -36.25 -4.65
CA LEU A 22 11.75 -36.55 -5.31
C LEU A 22 12.94 -36.15 -4.42
N GLY A 23 12.85 -34.97 -3.77
CA GLY A 23 13.84 -34.54 -2.79
C GLY A 23 13.93 -35.47 -1.57
N ALA A 24 12.77 -35.86 -1.02
CA ALA A 24 12.71 -36.83 0.10
C ALA A 24 13.23 -38.22 -0.33
N PHE A 25 12.93 -38.67 -1.55
CA PHE A 25 13.42 -39.94 -2.08
C PHE A 25 14.93 -39.93 -2.29
N LEU A 26 15.51 -38.88 -2.89
CA LEU A 26 16.96 -38.78 -3.09
C LEU A 26 17.74 -38.76 -1.76
N THR A 27 17.28 -37.94 -0.82
CA THR A 27 17.90 -37.87 0.53
C THR A 27 17.78 -39.19 1.26
N SER A 28 16.63 -39.83 1.19
CA SER A 28 16.42 -41.15 1.75
C SER A 28 17.24 -42.24 1.07
N TRP A 29 17.39 -42.18 -0.27
CA TRP A 29 18.18 -43.14 -1.03
C TRP A 29 19.65 -43.08 -0.64
N LEU A 30 20.20 -41.88 -0.48
CA LEU A 30 21.57 -41.70 0.02
C LEU A 30 21.76 -42.27 1.43
N LEU A 31 20.74 -42.15 2.28
CA LEU A 31 20.78 -42.64 3.67
C LEU A 31 20.76 -44.17 3.73
N TRP A 32 19.92 -44.83 2.92
CA TRP A 32 19.88 -46.29 2.81
C TRP A 32 21.10 -46.87 2.09
N ASN A 33 21.61 -46.18 1.07
CA ASN A 33 22.71 -46.63 0.21
C ASN A 33 24.05 -45.97 0.56
N TRP A 34 24.23 -45.57 1.82
CA TRP A 34 25.45 -44.88 2.29
C TRP A 34 26.73 -45.69 2.04
N LYS A 35 26.66 -47.03 2.10
CA LYS A 35 27.80 -47.91 1.79
C LYS A 35 28.25 -47.77 0.33
N VAL A 36 27.30 -47.68 -0.61
CA VAL A 36 27.60 -47.47 -2.03
C VAL A 36 28.26 -46.12 -2.24
N VAL A 37 27.74 -45.07 -1.58
CA VAL A 37 28.33 -43.73 -1.62
C VAL A 37 29.79 -43.78 -1.14
N LEU A 38 30.07 -44.44 -0.01
CA LEU A 38 31.43 -44.59 0.50
C LEU A 38 32.35 -45.38 -0.45
N VAL A 39 31.86 -46.45 -1.07
CA VAL A 39 32.64 -47.23 -2.05
C VAL A 39 32.96 -46.40 -3.30
N ILE A 40 32.01 -45.58 -3.78
CA ILE A 40 32.25 -44.68 -4.92
C ILE A 40 33.38 -43.69 -4.60
N PHE A 41 33.39 -43.12 -3.39
CA PHE A 41 34.42 -42.16 -2.95
C PHE A 41 35.70 -42.82 -2.41
N SER A 42 35.77 -44.14 -2.32
CA SER A 42 36.98 -44.86 -1.90
C SER A 42 38.08 -44.82 -2.97
N SER A 43 39.32 -45.10 -2.57
CA SER A 43 40.49 -45.17 -3.47
C SER A 43 40.61 -46.50 -4.25
N MET A 44 39.59 -47.37 -4.19
CA MET A 44 39.61 -48.68 -4.87
C MET A 44 39.62 -48.55 -6.40
N GLY A 45 40.12 -49.57 -7.10
CA GLY A 45 40.03 -49.63 -8.56
C GLY A 45 38.58 -49.74 -9.03
N VAL A 46 38.25 -49.22 -10.23
CA VAL A 46 36.85 -49.23 -10.75
C VAL A 46 36.25 -50.63 -10.79
N VAL A 47 37.04 -51.63 -11.19
CA VAL A 47 36.62 -53.04 -11.26
C VAL A 47 36.36 -53.61 -9.85
N GLU A 48 37.20 -53.26 -8.88
CA GLU A 48 37.05 -53.68 -7.48
C GLU A 48 35.84 -53.02 -6.81
N LYS A 49 35.52 -51.77 -7.17
CA LYS A 49 34.31 -51.08 -6.68
C LYS A 49 33.05 -51.79 -7.15
N ILE A 50 32.97 -52.12 -8.44
CA ILE A 50 31.80 -52.78 -9.03
C ILE A 50 31.65 -54.19 -8.42
N SER A 51 32.74 -54.96 -8.35
CA SER A 51 32.67 -56.30 -7.75
C SER A 51 32.31 -56.27 -6.27
N HIS A 52 32.77 -55.26 -5.52
CA HIS A 52 32.41 -55.09 -4.12
C HIS A 52 30.95 -54.68 -3.94
N ILE A 53 30.42 -53.81 -4.80
CA ILE A 53 29.00 -53.42 -4.78
C ILE A 53 28.11 -54.63 -5.09
N ASP A 54 28.40 -55.38 -6.16
CA ASP A 54 27.56 -56.50 -6.59
C ASP A 54 27.68 -57.71 -5.68
N ALA A 55 28.88 -58.07 -5.23
CA ALA A 55 29.10 -59.29 -4.45
C ALA A 55 28.87 -59.12 -2.94
N VAL A 56 29.06 -57.91 -2.40
CA VAL A 56 29.05 -57.69 -0.93
C VAL A 56 27.89 -56.81 -0.49
N ILE A 57 27.52 -55.79 -1.27
CA ILE A 57 26.46 -54.85 -0.88
C ILE A 57 25.09 -55.32 -1.38
N TYR A 58 25.02 -55.84 -2.60
CA TYR A 58 23.79 -56.26 -3.28
C TYR A 58 23.80 -57.74 -3.66
N SER A 59 24.26 -58.59 -2.74
CA SER A 59 24.43 -60.04 -2.99
C SER A 59 23.13 -60.79 -3.28
N ASP A 60 21.99 -60.26 -2.81
CA ASP A 60 20.67 -60.87 -2.99
C ASP A 60 19.71 -59.90 -3.68
N PHE A 61 18.91 -60.44 -4.61
CA PHE A 61 17.98 -59.66 -5.42
C PHE A 61 16.88 -59.00 -4.56
N TRP A 62 16.39 -59.72 -3.55
CA TRP A 62 15.36 -59.20 -2.65
C TRP A 62 15.89 -58.10 -1.74
N LEU A 63 17.08 -58.31 -1.15
CA LEU A 63 17.76 -57.25 -0.41
C LEU A 63 18.01 -56.03 -1.31
N SER A 64 18.44 -56.22 -2.55
CA SER A 64 18.68 -55.13 -3.50
C SER A 64 17.41 -54.31 -3.76
N LEU A 65 16.27 -54.95 -4.03
CA LEU A 65 14.99 -54.25 -4.21
C LEU A 65 14.58 -53.45 -2.97
N ILE A 66 14.82 -53.98 -1.77
CA ILE A 66 14.52 -53.31 -0.52
C ILE A 66 15.42 -52.08 -0.32
N PHE A 67 16.73 -52.20 -0.52
CA PHE A 67 17.68 -51.11 -0.29
C PHE A 67 17.65 -50.03 -1.39
N LEU A 68 17.39 -50.39 -2.64
CA LEU A 68 17.35 -49.42 -3.75
C LEU A 68 15.99 -48.72 -3.89
N ILE A 69 14.88 -49.42 -3.66
CA ILE A 69 13.54 -48.92 -4.03
C ILE A 69 12.63 -48.83 -2.81
N PHE A 70 12.28 -49.97 -2.19
CA PHE A 70 11.20 -49.98 -1.19
C PHE A 70 11.56 -49.26 0.11
N GLY A 71 12.78 -49.44 0.60
CA GLY A 71 13.31 -48.76 1.78
C GLY A 71 13.31 -47.25 1.59
N PRO A 72 14.04 -46.71 0.60
CA PRO A 72 14.06 -45.28 0.31
C PRO A 72 12.68 -44.68 0.05
N LEU A 73 11.82 -45.37 -0.68
CA LEU A 73 10.46 -44.91 -0.98
C LEU A 73 9.59 -44.87 0.29
N SER A 74 9.66 -45.92 1.13
CA SER A 74 8.91 -46.00 2.38
C SER A 74 9.34 -44.93 3.36
N THR A 75 10.65 -44.72 3.56
CA THR A 75 11.15 -43.68 4.47
C THR A 75 10.95 -42.27 3.90
N ALA A 76 11.00 -42.07 2.59
CA ALA A 76 10.63 -40.80 1.97
C ALA A 76 9.14 -40.45 2.17
N LEU A 77 8.25 -41.43 1.98
CA LEU A 77 6.82 -41.27 2.26
C LEU A 77 6.59 -41.02 3.75
N LEU A 78 7.21 -41.81 4.62
CA LEU A 78 7.11 -41.63 6.07
C LEU A 78 7.58 -40.24 6.47
N PHE A 79 8.72 -39.77 5.96
CA PHE A 79 9.21 -38.43 6.21
C PHE A 79 8.21 -37.37 5.74
N LEU A 80 7.68 -37.50 4.52
CA LEU A 80 6.75 -36.53 3.93
C LEU A 80 5.40 -36.45 4.67
N TYR A 81 4.92 -37.57 5.23
CA TYR A 81 3.65 -37.61 6.00
C TYR A 81 3.84 -37.33 7.49
N LEU A 82 4.95 -37.77 8.08
CA LEU A 82 5.22 -37.64 9.51
C LEU A 82 5.79 -36.27 9.85
N TYR A 83 6.68 -35.70 9.03
CA TYR A 83 7.32 -34.40 9.26
C TYR A 83 6.34 -33.22 9.41
N PRO A 84 5.23 -33.12 8.64
CA PRO A 84 4.26 -32.05 8.81
C PRO A 84 3.59 -32.02 10.20
N ILE A 85 3.56 -33.13 10.93
CA ILE A 85 2.90 -33.21 12.25
C ILE A 85 3.66 -32.38 13.30
N PRO A 86 4.94 -32.65 13.61
CA PRO A 86 5.72 -31.81 14.52
C PRO A 86 5.92 -30.40 13.94
N ALA A 87 6.07 -30.26 12.62
CA ALA A 87 6.24 -28.95 11.99
C ALA A 87 5.03 -28.04 12.24
N LYS A 88 3.79 -28.56 12.16
CA LYS A 88 2.57 -27.81 12.51
C LYS A 88 2.55 -27.40 13.98
N HIS A 89 3.02 -28.27 14.87
CA HIS A 89 3.06 -27.97 16.30
C HIS A 89 4.06 -26.85 16.62
N VAL A 90 5.27 -26.95 16.08
CA VAL A 90 6.31 -25.92 16.22
C VAL A 90 5.85 -24.60 15.60
N TYR A 91 5.24 -24.65 14.41
CA TYR A 91 4.73 -23.46 13.74
C TYR A 91 3.61 -22.78 14.55
N ARG A 92 2.69 -23.56 15.13
CA ARG A 92 1.66 -23.03 16.02
C ARG A 92 2.28 -22.33 17.23
N HIS A 93 3.19 -23.01 17.93
CA HIS A 93 3.87 -22.45 19.09
C HIS A 93 4.61 -21.16 18.72
N PHE A 94 5.35 -21.15 17.62
CA PHE A 94 6.05 -19.96 17.14
C PHE A 94 5.11 -18.80 16.84
N ARG A 95 3.95 -19.06 16.22
CA ARG A 95 2.94 -18.02 15.93
C ARG A 95 2.29 -17.48 17.19
N GLU A 96 2.03 -18.32 18.17
CA GLU A 96 1.53 -17.91 19.49
C GLU A 96 2.55 -17.02 20.20
N GLN A 97 3.83 -17.40 20.19
CA GLN A 97 4.91 -16.58 20.74
C GLN A 97 5.05 -15.24 20.01
N GLN A 98 4.97 -15.24 18.67
CA GLN A 98 5.04 -14.01 17.89
C GLN A 98 3.86 -13.07 18.18
N LYS A 99 2.66 -13.62 18.43
CA LYS A 99 1.50 -12.85 18.84
C LYS A 99 1.70 -12.25 20.23
N SER A 100 2.15 -13.05 21.19
CA SER A 100 2.46 -12.60 22.56
C SER A 100 3.52 -11.49 22.56
N LEU A 101 4.62 -11.68 21.81
CA LEU A 101 5.66 -10.66 21.66
C LEU A 101 5.12 -9.35 21.05
N LYS A 102 4.19 -9.45 20.11
CA LYS A 102 3.53 -8.27 19.54
C LYS A 102 2.64 -7.57 20.58
N GLU A 103 1.91 -8.32 21.39
CA GLU A 103 1.08 -7.77 22.48
C GLU A 103 1.94 -7.05 23.52
N ILE A 104 3.02 -7.70 23.98
CA ILE A 104 4.00 -7.10 24.90
C ILE A 104 4.65 -5.85 24.31
N LYS A 105 5.00 -5.88 23.02
CA LYS A 105 5.57 -4.72 22.33
C LYS A 105 4.60 -3.52 22.33
N VAL A 106 3.33 -3.77 22.06
CA VAL A 106 2.28 -2.73 22.11
C VAL A 106 2.08 -2.19 23.52
N GLU A 107 2.16 -3.04 24.53
CA GLU A 107 2.08 -2.63 25.94
C GLU A 107 3.28 -1.76 26.35
N ILE A 108 4.50 -2.11 25.93
CA ILE A 108 5.72 -1.38 26.27
C ILE A 108 5.85 -0.05 25.51
N GLU A 109 5.51 -0.04 24.22
CA GLU A 109 5.72 1.14 23.37
C GLU A 109 4.60 2.18 23.50
N GLU A 110 3.50 1.88 24.20
CA GLU A 110 2.26 2.69 24.28
C GLU A 110 1.63 3.08 22.92
N GLU A 111 2.28 2.76 21.81
CA GLU A 111 1.79 2.90 20.46
C GLU A 111 0.88 1.71 20.16
N THR A 112 -0.43 1.90 20.32
CA THR A 112 -1.41 0.93 19.80
C THR A 112 -1.41 0.98 18.27
N PRO A 113 -0.93 -0.04 17.54
CA PRO A 113 -1.15 -0.13 16.11
C PRO A 113 -2.64 -0.41 15.90
N LEU A 114 -3.43 0.64 15.62
CA LEU A 114 -4.84 0.48 15.30
C LEU A 114 -4.99 -0.51 14.15
N SER A 115 -5.84 -1.52 14.34
CA SER A 115 -6.29 -2.35 13.23
C SER A 115 -6.94 -1.46 12.16
N LYS A 116 -6.91 -1.88 10.89
CA LYS A 116 -7.57 -1.14 9.79
C LYS A 116 -9.05 -0.86 10.11
N ASP A 117 -9.73 -1.80 10.75
CA ASP A 117 -11.13 -1.65 11.14
C ASP A 117 -11.32 -0.62 12.25
N GLU A 118 -10.42 -0.61 13.24
CA GLU A 118 -10.43 0.36 14.33
C GLU A 118 -10.11 1.77 13.81
N HIS A 119 -9.13 1.89 12.90
CA HIS A 119 -8.80 3.14 12.22
C HIS A 119 -9.99 3.67 11.41
N ASN A 120 -10.68 2.80 10.66
CA ASN A 120 -11.88 3.18 9.91
C ASN A 120 -13.03 3.62 10.82
N LYS A 121 -13.24 2.92 11.94
CA LYS A 121 -14.25 3.26 12.94
C LYS A 121 -13.94 4.59 13.63
N LEU A 122 -12.67 4.82 13.96
CA LEU A 122 -12.20 6.09 14.54
C LEU A 122 -12.42 7.24 13.55
N ARG A 123 -12.08 7.05 12.27
CA ARG A 123 -12.29 8.05 11.22
C ARG A 123 -13.76 8.38 11.00
N ARG A 124 -14.65 7.39 11.07
CA ARG A 124 -16.11 7.62 11.02
C ARG A 124 -16.58 8.46 12.21
N ARG A 125 -16.16 8.12 13.43
CA ARG A 125 -16.50 8.89 14.64
C ARG A 125 -15.99 10.33 14.57
N LEU A 126 -14.78 10.55 14.06
CA LEU A 126 -14.26 11.90 13.84
C LEU A 126 -15.11 12.68 12.84
N SER A 127 -15.48 12.05 11.71
CA SER A 127 -16.36 12.68 10.72
C SER A 127 -17.74 13.03 11.29
N GLU A 128 -18.31 12.15 12.13
CA GLU A 128 -19.61 12.38 12.79
C GLU A 128 -19.53 13.52 13.81
N MET A 129 -18.48 13.54 14.64
CA MET A 129 -18.24 14.62 15.61
C MET A 129 -18.01 15.97 14.91
N GLU A 130 -17.24 16.00 13.81
CA GLU A 130 -17.04 17.22 13.04
C GLU A 130 -18.37 17.74 12.49
N SER A 131 -19.21 16.85 11.93
CA SER A 131 -20.52 17.22 11.40
C SER A 131 -21.43 17.81 12.48
N ALA A 132 -21.51 17.15 13.65
CA ALA A 132 -22.28 17.62 14.78
C ALA A 132 -21.77 18.98 15.31
N PHE A 133 -20.45 19.18 15.35
CA PHE A 133 -19.86 20.45 15.78
C PHE A 133 -20.16 21.59 14.80
N TYR A 134 -20.17 21.32 13.49
CA TYR A 134 -20.56 22.34 12.49
C TYR A 134 -22.05 22.68 12.56
N GLU A 135 -22.92 21.71 12.83
CA GLU A 135 -24.35 21.97 13.05
C GLU A 135 -24.57 22.86 14.28
N GLU A 136 -23.86 22.58 15.37
CA GLU A 136 -23.95 23.42 16.58
C GLU A 136 -23.43 24.84 16.33
N LEU A 137 -22.29 24.99 15.65
CA LEU A 137 -21.76 26.30 15.24
C LEU A 137 -22.78 27.08 14.40
N ALA A 138 -23.36 26.46 13.36
CA ALA A 138 -24.35 27.10 12.50
C ALA A 138 -25.58 27.56 13.30
N ARG A 139 -26.02 26.75 14.27
CA ARG A 139 -27.14 27.11 15.16
C ARG A 139 -26.80 28.30 16.06
N LYS A 140 -25.58 28.34 16.61
CA LYS A 140 -25.11 29.46 17.45
C LYS A 140 -24.98 30.74 16.63
N ASP A 141 -24.46 30.66 15.41
CA ASP A 141 -24.34 31.82 14.51
C ASP A 141 -25.71 32.38 14.13
N ALA A 142 -26.68 31.51 13.81
CA ALA A 142 -28.06 31.93 13.54
C ALA A 142 -28.70 32.64 14.75
N GLU A 143 -28.41 32.16 15.97
CA GLU A 143 -28.90 32.80 17.19
C GLU A 143 -28.22 34.16 17.45
N ILE A 144 -26.91 34.26 17.22
CA ILE A 144 -26.19 35.54 17.31
C ILE A 144 -26.80 36.56 16.34
N GLU A 145 -27.10 36.15 15.11
CA GLU A 145 -27.70 37.03 14.11
C GLU A 145 -29.12 37.46 14.51
N ARG A 146 -29.92 36.53 15.03
CA ARG A 146 -31.23 36.83 15.60
C ARG A 146 -31.12 37.85 16.74
N LEU A 147 -30.22 37.65 17.68
CA LEU A 147 -30.01 38.56 18.81
C LEU A 147 -29.53 39.95 18.35
N ARG A 148 -28.65 40.02 17.35
CA ARG A 148 -28.21 41.28 16.74
C ARG A 148 -29.37 42.04 16.09
N SER A 149 -30.21 41.36 15.31
CA SER A 149 -31.38 42.00 14.68
C SER A 149 -32.38 42.53 15.70
N LEU A 150 -32.58 41.82 16.82
CA LEU A 150 -33.39 42.29 17.93
C LEU A 150 -32.81 43.54 18.59
N LEU A 151 -31.50 43.55 18.90
CA LEU A 151 -30.82 44.72 19.46
C LEU A 151 -30.89 45.94 18.52
N GLU A 152 -30.71 45.72 17.22
CA GLU A 152 -30.82 46.79 16.22
C GLU A 152 -32.24 47.34 16.13
N SER A 153 -33.25 46.48 16.19
CA SER A 153 -34.66 46.89 16.22
C SER A 153 -35.04 47.67 17.49
N ALA A 154 -34.39 47.36 18.62
CA ALA A 154 -34.61 48.03 19.91
C ALA A 154 -33.89 49.39 19.99
N ASN A 155 -32.74 49.54 19.32
CA ASN A 155 -31.95 50.78 19.32
C ASN A 155 -32.34 51.79 18.20
N LYS A 156 -33.29 51.47 17.31
CA LYS A 156 -33.79 52.45 16.33
C LYS A 156 -34.60 53.54 17.06
N PRO A 157 -34.29 54.84 16.82
CA PRO A 157 -34.98 55.95 17.48
C PRO A 157 -36.48 55.97 17.12
N ILE A 158 -37.30 56.26 18.12
CA ILE A 158 -38.78 56.20 18.12
C ILE A 158 -39.42 56.94 16.93
N SER A 159 -38.74 57.93 16.34
CA SER A 159 -39.20 58.72 15.19
C SER A 159 -39.34 57.95 13.87
N GLN A 160 -38.76 56.76 13.71
CA GLN A 160 -38.93 55.92 12.50
C GLN A 160 -39.95 54.79 12.65
N ARG A 161 -40.50 54.58 13.86
CA ARG A 161 -41.39 53.45 14.16
C ARG A 161 -42.78 53.54 13.50
N LYS A 162 -43.16 54.71 12.98
CA LYS A 162 -44.47 54.98 12.36
C LYS A 162 -44.53 54.84 10.84
N LYS A 163 -43.41 54.57 10.15
CA LYS A 163 -43.36 54.44 8.68
C LYS A 163 -43.08 53.01 8.17
N ILE A 164 -42.82 52.04 9.04
CA ILE A 164 -42.36 50.70 8.64
C ILE A 164 -43.49 49.64 8.74
N SER A 165 -44.69 50.00 9.18
CA SER A 165 -45.79 49.03 9.36
C SER A 165 -46.49 48.57 8.07
N ASP A 166 -46.26 49.20 6.91
CA ASP A 166 -47.02 48.86 5.69
C ASP A 166 -46.19 48.36 4.49
N GLU A 167 -44.85 48.31 4.56
CA GLU A 167 -44.01 47.79 3.47
C GLU A 167 -42.82 47.00 4.02
N ASN A 168 -43.01 45.69 4.26
CA ASN A 168 -42.03 44.65 3.93
C ASN A 168 -42.44 43.29 4.51
N ILE A 169 -43.29 42.58 3.79
CA ILE A 169 -43.22 41.12 3.71
C ILE A 169 -42.52 40.81 2.38
N SER A 170 -41.21 41.01 2.36
CA SER A 170 -40.35 40.39 1.34
C SER A 170 -39.20 39.73 2.09
N ASN A 171 -39.16 38.40 1.97
CA ASN A 171 -38.15 37.54 2.56
C ASN A 171 -36.75 38.09 2.26
N PRO A 172 -35.84 38.22 3.25
CA PRO A 172 -34.45 38.46 2.95
C PRO A 172 -33.92 37.19 2.27
N SER A 173 -33.77 37.25 0.95
CA SER A 173 -32.93 36.34 0.21
C SER A 173 -31.54 36.40 0.83
N ALA A 174 -31.13 35.28 1.40
CA ALA A 174 -29.75 35.07 1.84
C ALA A 174 -28.81 35.49 0.70
N PRO A 175 -27.72 36.23 0.99
CA PRO A 175 -26.68 36.42 0.00
C PRO A 175 -26.09 35.04 -0.29
N SER A 176 -26.53 34.44 -1.38
CA SER A 176 -25.83 33.33 -2.00
C SER A 176 -24.47 33.87 -2.43
N LYS A 177 -23.48 33.69 -1.56
CA LYS A 177 -22.15 33.37 -2.04
C LYS A 177 -22.29 32.01 -2.72
N SER A 178 -22.78 32.04 -3.96
CA SER A 178 -22.62 30.92 -4.87
C SER A 178 -21.13 30.63 -4.88
N PHE A 179 -20.76 29.46 -4.36
CA PHE A 179 -19.46 28.89 -4.67
C PHE A 179 -19.40 28.86 -6.20
N PRO A 180 -18.54 29.67 -6.85
CA PRO A 180 -18.44 29.63 -8.28
C PRO A 180 -17.51 28.46 -8.55
N LEU A 181 -18.06 27.26 -8.65
CA LEU A 181 -17.51 26.09 -9.31
C LEU A 181 -18.57 25.02 -9.09
N SER A 182 -19.51 24.93 -10.05
CA SER A 182 -20.20 23.66 -10.24
C SER A 182 -19.10 22.58 -10.38
N ASP A 183 -19.32 21.38 -9.85
CA ASP A 183 -18.32 20.28 -9.90
C ASP A 183 -17.76 20.05 -11.32
N THR A 184 -18.47 20.49 -12.35
CA THR A 184 -18.10 20.48 -13.77
C THR A 184 -16.94 21.39 -14.18
N ASP A 185 -16.60 22.43 -13.40
CA ASP A 185 -15.59 23.43 -13.80
C ASP A 185 -14.23 23.31 -13.12
N GLN A 186 -14.06 22.34 -12.23
CA GLN A 186 -12.80 22.13 -11.54
C GLN A 186 -11.77 21.43 -12.44
N PRO A 187 -10.48 21.84 -12.43
CA PRO A 187 -9.44 21.16 -13.17
C PRO A 187 -9.18 19.79 -12.55
N VAL A 188 -9.19 18.74 -13.37
CA VAL A 188 -8.88 17.36 -12.94
C VAL A 188 -7.51 17.00 -13.51
N ILE A 189 -6.63 16.42 -12.69
CA ILE A 189 -5.35 15.90 -13.15
C ILE A 189 -5.61 14.65 -14.00
N THR A 190 -5.28 14.73 -15.30
CA THR A 190 -5.56 13.70 -16.31
C THR A 190 -4.33 12.89 -16.66
N GLU A 191 -3.15 13.48 -16.64
CA GLU A 191 -1.88 12.81 -16.97
C GLU A 191 -0.77 13.34 -16.06
N VAL A 192 0.04 12.43 -15.53
CA VAL A 192 1.26 12.76 -14.79
C VAL A 192 2.41 12.05 -15.48
N ILE A 193 3.43 12.81 -15.85
CA ILE A 193 4.65 12.31 -16.48
C ILE A 193 5.74 12.33 -15.41
N LEU A 194 6.33 11.19 -15.13
CA LEU A 194 7.47 11.02 -14.22
C LEU A 194 8.66 10.62 -15.08
N GLU A 195 9.67 11.49 -15.19
CA GLU A 195 10.78 11.33 -16.14
C GLU A 195 10.28 11.15 -17.58
N GLU A 196 10.37 9.93 -18.11
CA GLU A 196 9.93 9.55 -19.46
C GLU A 196 8.62 8.74 -19.44
N GLU A 197 8.06 8.46 -18.27
CA GLU A 197 6.89 7.60 -18.10
C GLU A 197 5.61 8.42 -17.90
N SER A 198 4.65 8.24 -18.80
CA SER A 198 3.33 8.86 -18.71
C SER A 198 2.31 7.93 -18.03
N TYR A 199 1.61 8.49 -17.05
CA TYR A 199 0.51 7.85 -16.31
C TYR A 199 -0.79 8.60 -16.58
N ARG A 200 -1.81 7.90 -17.09
CA ARG A 200 -3.09 8.51 -17.51
C ARG A 200 -4.28 8.08 -16.66
N LEU A 201 -5.16 9.04 -16.40
CA LEU A 201 -6.44 8.83 -15.74
C LEU A 201 -7.30 7.83 -16.56
N GLY A 202 -7.94 6.89 -15.85
CA GLY A 202 -8.70 5.77 -16.41
C GLY A 202 -7.87 4.51 -16.65
N LYS A 203 -6.61 4.64 -17.11
CA LYS A 203 -5.74 3.51 -17.40
C LYS A 203 -4.90 3.10 -16.20
N ASP A 204 -4.19 4.06 -15.61
CA ASP A 204 -3.22 3.81 -14.54
C ASP A 204 -3.80 4.16 -13.15
N PHE A 205 -4.87 4.95 -13.11
CA PHE A 205 -5.63 5.30 -11.90
C PHE A 205 -7.10 5.61 -12.21
N LYS A 206 -7.99 5.48 -11.21
CA LYS A 206 -9.43 5.26 -11.46
C LYS A 206 -10.38 6.40 -11.12
N LYS A 207 -9.96 7.43 -10.37
CA LYS A 207 -10.90 8.44 -9.83
C LYS A 207 -10.61 9.84 -10.37
N SER A 208 -11.64 10.52 -10.87
CA SER A 208 -11.58 11.89 -11.37
C SER A 208 -12.18 12.92 -10.41
N GLU A 209 -12.91 12.48 -9.39
CA GLU A 209 -13.66 13.36 -8.49
C GLU A 209 -12.70 14.25 -7.66
N PRO A 210 -13.04 15.54 -7.46
CA PRO A 210 -12.33 16.41 -6.54
C PRO A 210 -12.17 15.77 -5.15
N GLY A 211 -10.96 15.84 -4.58
CA GLY A 211 -10.65 15.21 -3.29
C GLY A 211 -10.44 13.68 -3.33
N SER A 212 -10.71 13.01 -4.45
CA SER A 212 -10.35 11.59 -4.60
C SER A 212 -8.83 11.40 -4.62
N VAL A 213 -8.35 10.30 -4.03
CA VAL A 213 -6.92 9.96 -4.01
C VAL A 213 -6.63 8.87 -5.03
N ASN A 214 -5.69 9.13 -5.92
CA ASN A 214 -5.18 8.23 -6.93
C ASN A 214 -3.75 7.85 -6.58
N VAL A 215 -3.49 6.56 -6.41
CA VAL A 215 -2.15 6.05 -6.10
C VAL A 215 -1.55 5.46 -7.37
N LEU A 216 -0.50 6.10 -7.88
CA LEU A 216 0.32 5.62 -8.97
C LEU A 216 1.40 4.69 -8.43
N LYS A 217 1.78 3.69 -9.22
CA LYS A 217 2.95 2.84 -8.97
C LYS A 217 3.95 3.08 -10.10
N PRO A 218 5.02 3.85 -9.86
CA PRO A 218 6.14 3.96 -10.78
C PRO A 218 6.63 2.57 -11.20
N ARG A 219 7.03 2.40 -12.46
CA ARG A 219 7.64 1.14 -12.89
C ARG A 219 9.07 1.01 -12.40
N ASN A 220 9.76 2.14 -12.29
CA ASN A 220 11.13 2.22 -11.80
C ASN A 220 11.14 2.67 -10.34
N ASP A 221 11.97 2.03 -9.53
CA ASP A 221 12.30 2.53 -8.19
C ASP A 221 13.27 3.72 -8.32
N PHE A 222 13.02 4.80 -7.59
CA PHE A 222 13.89 5.98 -7.57
C PHE A 222 15.00 5.81 -6.52
N ASN A 223 16.24 6.11 -6.91
CA ASN A 223 17.41 6.08 -6.05
C ASN A 223 17.55 7.37 -5.21
N TYR A 224 18.35 7.27 -4.14
CA TYR A 224 18.75 8.42 -3.34
C TYR A 224 19.55 9.42 -4.19
N GLN A 225 19.24 10.72 -4.09
CA GLN A 225 19.77 11.82 -4.92
C GLN A 225 19.21 11.92 -6.34
N ASP A 226 18.24 11.09 -6.72
CA ASP A 226 17.56 11.29 -8.00
C ASP A 226 16.76 12.59 -7.97
N ARG A 227 16.86 13.33 -9.07
CA ARG A 227 15.98 14.46 -9.37
C ARG A 227 14.89 13.94 -10.29
N ILE A 228 13.68 13.89 -9.76
CA ILE A 228 12.52 13.36 -10.47
C ILE A 228 11.81 14.52 -11.15
N ARG A 229 11.89 14.62 -12.47
CA ARG A 229 11.12 15.57 -13.25
C ARG A 229 9.66 15.11 -13.32
N VAL A 230 8.77 15.97 -12.86
CA VAL A 230 7.33 15.74 -12.85
C VAL A 230 6.65 16.77 -13.73
N THR A 231 5.84 16.30 -14.68
CA THR A 231 4.95 17.16 -15.47
C THR A 231 3.51 16.75 -15.26
N VAL A 232 2.67 17.69 -14.87
CA VAL A 232 1.25 17.47 -14.59
C VAL A 232 0.42 18.11 -15.68
N LYS A 233 -0.51 17.35 -16.24
CA LYS A 233 -1.52 17.86 -17.16
C LYS A 233 -2.90 17.76 -16.52
N THR A 234 -3.66 18.83 -16.69
CA THR A 234 -5.02 18.96 -16.21
C THR A 234 -6.00 18.97 -17.38
N SER A 235 -7.26 18.61 -17.11
CA SER A 235 -8.35 18.66 -18.10
C SER A 235 -8.67 20.07 -18.57
N LYS A 236 -8.44 21.07 -17.71
CA LYS A 236 -8.65 22.51 -17.95
C LYS A 236 -7.43 23.27 -17.42
N PRO A 237 -7.06 24.42 -18.00
CA PRO A 237 -6.00 25.25 -17.45
C PRO A 237 -6.35 25.73 -16.03
N LEU A 238 -5.32 26.04 -15.22
CA LEU A 238 -5.53 26.61 -13.89
C LEU A 238 -6.23 27.96 -14.00
N LEU A 239 -7.22 28.20 -13.15
CA LEU A 239 -7.87 29.49 -13.01
C LEU A 239 -7.03 30.44 -12.15
N GLU A 240 -7.32 31.74 -12.22
CA GLU A 240 -6.63 32.74 -11.40
C GLU A 240 -6.75 32.43 -9.89
N GLY A 241 -5.62 32.35 -9.20
CA GLY A 241 -5.54 31.99 -7.79
C GLY A 241 -5.43 30.48 -7.49
N GLN A 242 -5.50 29.62 -8.51
CA GLN A 242 -5.20 28.19 -8.36
C GLN A 242 -3.71 27.92 -8.51
N PHE A 243 -3.22 26.90 -7.80
CA PHE A 243 -1.83 26.46 -7.83
C PHE A 243 -1.73 24.96 -7.58
N TYR A 244 -0.61 24.35 -7.98
CA TYR A 244 -0.24 22.99 -7.61
C TYR A 244 0.33 23.01 -6.18
N ASP A 245 -0.33 22.31 -5.25
CA ASP A 245 0.22 21.97 -3.94
C ASP A 245 0.95 20.63 -4.08
N VAL A 246 2.27 20.71 -4.07
CA VAL A 246 3.18 19.58 -4.25
C VAL A 246 3.81 19.24 -2.91
N PHE A 247 3.70 17.98 -2.51
CA PHE A 247 4.39 17.45 -1.34
C PHE A 247 5.42 16.43 -1.79
N ASP A 248 6.68 16.68 -1.45
CA ASP A 248 7.82 15.86 -1.82
C ASP A 248 8.17 14.82 -0.76
N GLY A 249 7.29 14.55 0.21
CA GLY A 249 7.58 13.70 1.37
C GLY A 249 8.08 14.43 2.62
N HIS A 250 8.62 15.64 2.47
CA HIS A 250 9.23 16.44 3.55
C HIS A 250 8.61 17.83 3.67
N SER A 251 8.47 18.50 2.53
CA SER A 251 8.09 19.89 2.39
C SER A 251 6.91 20.02 1.44
N ARG A 252 6.15 21.11 1.61
CA ARG A 252 5.10 21.50 0.67
C ARG A 252 5.56 22.70 -0.11
N ILE A 253 5.36 22.64 -1.42
CA ILE A 253 5.74 23.68 -2.35
C ILE A 253 4.49 24.05 -3.15
N LYS A 254 4.23 25.36 -3.24
CA LYS A 254 3.15 25.90 -4.07
C LYS A 254 3.74 26.36 -5.39
N LEU A 255 3.25 25.80 -6.49
CA LEU A 255 3.77 26.05 -7.82
C LEU A 255 2.65 26.45 -8.78
N THR A 256 2.92 27.40 -9.67
CA THR A 256 2.00 27.75 -10.77
C THR A 256 2.31 26.95 -12.02
N ASP A 257 3.56 26.52 -12.18
CA ASP A 257 4.01 25.82 -13.37
C ASP A 257 3.65 24.33 -13.30
N PRO A 258 3.23 23.73 -14.42
CA PRO A 258 2.87 22.31 -14.48
C PRO A 258 4.10 21.38 -14.45
N GLU A 259 5.30 21.91 -14.62
CA GLU A 259 6.57 21.16 -14.65
C GLU A 259 7.45 21.58 -13.47
N PHE A 260 7.95 20.60 -12.73
CA PHE A 260 8.82 20.82 -11.57
C PHE A 260 9.69 19.60 -11.28
N GLU A 261 10.73 19.79 -10.46
CA GLU A 261 11.64 18.71 -10.04
C GLU A 261 11.42 18.39 -8.56
N LEU A 262 11.30 17.10 -8.24
CA LEU A 262 11.33 16.60 -6.88
C LEU A 262 12.72 16.04 -6.58
N HIS A 263 13.27 16.38 -5.42
CA HIS A 263 14.59 15.89 -5.02
C HIS A 263 14.44 14.87 -3.89
N LYS A 264 14.89 13.64 -4.11
CA LYS A 264 14.85 12.60 -3.09
C LYS A 264 16.00 12.76 -2.09
N THR A 265 15.66 13.25 -0.89
CA THR A 265 16.61 13.61 0.16
C THR A 265 16.87 12.51 1.20
N ASP A 266 16.17 11.38 1.15
CA ASP A 266 16.33 10.27 2.09
C ASP A 266 16.14 8.89 1.44
N TYR A 267 16.50 7.85 2.18
CA TYR A 267 16.34 6.44 1.78
C TYR A 267 14.97 5.86 2.16
N GLU A 268 14.14 6.62 2.88
CA GLU A 268 12.83 6.15 3.31
C GLU A 268 11.87 6.11 2.12
N LYS A 269 11.07 5.03 2.03
CA LYS A 269 9.99 4.96 1.04
C LYS A 269 8.85 5.87 1.50
N LYS A 270 8.87 7.12 1.04
CA LYS A 270 7.82 8.11 1.32
C LYS A 270 6.89 8.23 0.12
N ASN A 271 5.79 8.95 0.32
CA ASN A 271 4.85 9.22 -0.75
C ASN A 271 4.86 10.70 -1.08
N ALA A 272 5.13 11.01 -2.34
CA ALA A 272 4.93 12.33 -2.89
C ALA A 272 3.50 12.45 -3.39
N PHE A 273 2.96 13.66 -3.41
CA PHE A 273 1.68 13.90 -4.04
C PHE A 273 1.59 15.28 -4.69
N VAL A 274 0.67 15.37 -5.64
CA VAL A 274 0.31 16.60 -6.32
C VAL A 274 -1.21 16.74 -6.31
N VAL A 275 -1.68 17.95 -6.02
CA VAL A 275 -3.08 18.32 -6.08
C VAL A 275 -3.20 19.78 -6.51
N VAL A 276 -4.25 20.14 -7.23
CA VAL A 276 -4.59 21.54 -7.48
C VAL A 276 -5.36 22.06 -6.27
N ALA A 277 -4.89 23.16 -5.71
CA ALA A 277 -5.48 23.83 -4.57
C ALA A 277 -5.72 25.32 -4.86
N GLN A 278 -6.60 25.92 -4.07
CA GLN A 278 -6.86 27.35 -4.09
C GLN A 278 -7.13 27.87 -2.68
N PRO A 279 -6.97 29.18 -2.41
CA PRO A 279 -7.29 29.76 -1.10
C PRO A 279 -8.76 29.49 -0.73
N ASN A 280 -9.01 29.06 0.50
CA ASN A 280 -10.36 28.74 0.97
C ASN A 280 -11.14 30.04 1.25
N PRO A 281 -12.23 30.32 0.52
CA PRO A 281 -12.99 31.56 0.70
C PRO A 281 -13.72 31.62 2.06
N SER A 282 -13.99 30.47 2.66
CA SER A 282 -14.66 30.35 3.96
C SER A 282 -13.69 30.37 5.14
N ARG A 283 -12.38 30.14 4.92
CA ARG A 283 -11.38 30.03 5.98
C ARG A 283 -10.09 30.76 5.60
N LYS A 284 -9.93 31.97 6.14
CA LYS A 284 -8.74 32.79 5.91
C LYS A 284 -7.46 32.03 6.30
N GLY A 285 -6.50 31.98 5.38
CA GLY A 285 -5.19 31.34 5.58
C GLY A 285 -5.19 29.81 5.44
N LYS A 286 -6.31 29.19 5.04
CA LYS A 286 -6.35 27.77 4.67
C LYS A 286 -6.54 27.62 3.17
N ASP A 287 -5.97 26.56 2.61
CA ASP A 287 -6.19 26.18 1.21
C ASP A 287 -7.25 25.08 1.12
N MET A 288 -7.90 24.98 -0.03
CA MET A 288 -8.88 23.96 -0.35
C MET A 288 -8.45 23.24 -1.62
N ASN A 289 -8.47 21.92 -1.58
CA ASN A 289 -8.19 21.09 -2.75
C ASN A 289 -9.38 21.15 -3.71
N VAL A 290 -9.10 21.37 -4.98
CA VAL A 290 -10.13 21.46 -6.04
C VAL A 290 -9.95 20.41 -7.13
N SER A 291 -8.87 19.61 -7.10
CA SER A 291 -8.72 18.46 -8.00
C SER A 291 -8.70 17.13 -7.24
N ASN A 292 -8.66 16.05 -8.01
CA ASN A 292 -8.16 14.77 -7.53
C ASN A 292 -6.69 14.92 -7.06
N LYS A 293 -6.33 14.17 -6.02
CA LYS A 293 -4.98 14.06 -5.49
C LYS A 293 -4.28 12.90 -6.17
N VAL A 294 -3.13 13.12 -6.77
CA VAL A 294 -2.28 12.07 -7.33
C VAL A 294 -1.10 11.83 -6.41
N GLN A 295 -0.92 10.59 -5.96
CA GLN A 295 0.09 10.18 -5.01
C GLN A 295 0.95 9.08 -5.63
N PHE A 296 2.26 9.13 -5.45
CA PHE A 296 3.17 8.07 -5.88
C PHE A 296 4.23 7.83 -4.80
N PRO A 297 4.68 6.58 -4.60
CA PRO A 297 5.88 6.34 -3.82
C PRO A 297 7.05 6.99 -4.54
N TYR A 298 7.88 7.71 -3.80
CA TYR A 298 9.14 8.23 -4.31
C TYR A 298 10.28 7.74 -3.42
#